data_AF-A0A7Z9BSM6-F1
#
_entry.id   AF-A0A7Z9BSM6-F1
#
_cell.length_a   1.000
_cell.length_b   1.000
_cell.length_c   1.000
_cell.angle_alpha   90.00
_cell.angle_beta   90.00
_cell.angle_gamma   90.00
#
_symmetry.space_group_name_H-M   'P 1'
#
loop_
_entity.id
_entity.type
_entity.pdbx_description
1 polymer ?
#
loop_
_entity_poly.entity_id
_entity_poly.type
_entity_poly.pdbx_seq_one_letter_code
_entity_poly.pdbx_strand_id
1 'polypeptide(L)' 'MNSLLSEQILPLTISEKLQLIEDIWDSVVMDADQIPLTQSQKQELDRRLASYQNIENEGESWEVVKRRIIKDDI' A
#
# COMPACT_ATOMS: atom_id res chain seq x y z
N MET A 1 -15.78 13.97 6.58
CA MET A 1 -14.36 14.37 6.43
C MET A 1 -14.16 15.66 7.21
N ASN A 2 -13.04 15.79 7.92
CA ASN A 2 -12.74 17.00 8.67
C ASN A 2 -12.43 18.13 7.66
N SER A 3 -13.32 19.13 7.53
CA SER A 3 -13.25 20.18 6.49
C SER A 3 -11.90 20.88 6.45
N LEU A 4 -11.32 21.10 7.63
CA LEU A 4 -10.03 21.75 7.82
C LEU A 4 -8.85 20.96 7.24
N LEU A 5 -8.92 19.62 7.22
CA LEU A 5 -7.88 18.79 6.62
C LEU A 5 -7.95 18.86 5.09
N SER A 6 -9.16 18.83 4.54
CA SER A 6 -9.36 18.98 3.10
C SER A 6 -8.86 20.33 2.58
N GLU A 7 -9.11 21.42 3.32
CA GLU A 7 -8.63 22.76 2.98
C GLU A 7 -7.09 22.87 2.97
N GLN A 8 -6.40 22.08 3.80
CA GLN A 8 -4.93 22.03 3.84
C GLN A 8 -4.32 21.14 2.74
N ILE A 9 -5.02 20.06 2.37
CA ILE A 9 -4.52 19.06 1.41
C ILE A 9 -4.81 19.47 -0.03
N LEU A 10 -5.97 20.06 -0.32
CA LEU A 10 -6.38 20.41 -1.69
C LEU A 10 -5.38 21.30 -2.44
N PRO A 11 -4.78 22.35 -1.83
CA PRO A 11 -3.82 23.23 -2.49
C PRO A 11 -2.48 22.58 -2.83
N LEU A 12 -2.14 21.45 -2.20
CA LEU A 12 -0.86 20.78 -2.40
C LEU A 12 -0.71 20.30 -3.86
N THR A 13 0.51 20.39 -4.37
CA THR A 13 0.91 19.76 -5.62
C THR A 13 0.80 18.23 -5.51
N ILE A 14 0.82 17.55 -6.65
CA ILE A 14 0.80 16.07 -6.67
C ILE A 14 2.00 15.51 -5.89
N SER A 15 3.19 16.11 -6.03
CA SER A 15 4.38 15.65 -5.32
C SER A 15 4.24 15.81 -3.81
N GLU A 16 3.74 16.94 -3.33
CA GLU A 16 3.52 17.18 -1.90
C GLU A 16 2.42 16.27 -1.34
N LYS A 17 1.38 15.97 -2.13
CA LYS A 17 0.35 14.99 -1.74
C LYS A 17 0.94 13.60 -1.60
N LEU A 18 1.81 13.19 -2.52
CA LEU A 18 2.47 11.89 -2.45
C LEU A 18 3.42 11.81 -1.24
N GLN A 19 4.19 12.86 -0.97
CA GLN A 19 5.04 12.93 0.22
C GLN A 19 4.21 12.88 1.50
N LEU A 20 3.11 13.65 1.57
CA LEU A 20 2.23 13.62 2.74
C LEU A 20 1.60 12.24 2.96
N ILE A 21 1.26 11.51 1.89
CA ILE A 21 0.77 10.13 2.00
C ILE A 21 1.87 9.22 2.59
N GLU A 22 3.11 9.36 2.12
CA GLU A 22 4.27 8.62 2.66
C GLU A 22 4.49 8.94 4.15
N ASP A 23 4.55 10.21 4.52
CA ASP A 23 4.79 10.65 5.89
C ASP A 23 3.66 10.17 6.84
N ILE A 24 2.41 10.23 6.40
CA ILE A 24 1.27 9.70 7.16
C ILE A 24 1.42 8.18 7.30
N TRP A 25 1.79 7.48 6.24
CA TRP A 25 1.95 6.03 6.28
C TRP A 25 3.05 5.61 7.25
N ASP A 26 4.20 6.29 7.25
CA ASP A 26 5.29 6.07 8.19
C ASP A 26 4.85 6.33 9.64
N SER A 27 4.04 7.36 9.88
CA SER A 27 3.49 7.63 11.21
C SER A 27 2.60 6.49 11.74
N VAL A 28 1.85 5.82 10.87
CA VAL A 28 1.00 4.67 11.26
C VAL A 28 1.86 3.45 11.59
N VAL A 29 2.97 3.24 10.87
CA VAL A 29 3.90 2.14 11.14
C VAL A 29 4.53 2.26 12.52
N MET A 30 4.80 3.49 12.98
CA MET A 30 5.33 3.73 14.34
C MET A 30 4.38 3.24 15.45
N ASP A 31 3.08 3.21 15.17
CA ASP A 31 2.04 2.72 16.09
C ASP A 31 1.63 1.27 15.82
N ALA A 32 2.32 0.54 14.94
CA ALA A 32 1.93 -0.83 14.56
C ALA A 32 1.89 -1.80 15.76
N ASP A 33 2.72 -1.57 16.78
CA ASP A 33 2.73 -2.34 18.03
C ASP A 33 1.45 -2.17 18.86
N GLN A 34 0.63 -1.13 18.59
CA GLN A 34 -0.66 -0.92 19.23
C GLN A 34 -1.76 -1.87 18.71
N ILE A 35 -1.51 -2.60 17.61
CA ILE A 35 -2.42 -3.61 17.06
C ILE A 35 -1.85 -5.00 17.35
N PRO A 36 -2.15 -5.59 18.52
CA PRO A 36 -1.60 -6.88 18.90
C PRO A 36 -2.13 -7.97 17.97
N LEU A 37 -1.22 -8.65 17.27
CA LEU A 37 -1.54 -9.83 16.47
C LEU A 37 -1.61 -11.07 17.35
N THR A 38 -2.62 -11.91 17.11
CA THR A 38 -2.69 -13.25 17.70
C THR A 38 -1.54 -14.10 17.17
N GLN A 39 -1.19 -15.17 17.90
CA GLN A 39 -0.17 -16.11 17.46
C GLN A 39 -0.51 -16.72 16.09
N SER A 40 -1.78 -17.05 15.84
CA SER A 40 -2.23 -17.60 14.56
C SER A 40 -2.08 -16.62 13.40
N GLN A 41 -2.33 -15.32 13.64
CA GLN A 41 -2.11 -14.28 12.63
C GLN A 41 -0.63 -14.12 12.31
N LYS A 42 0.25 -14.11 13.32
CA LYS A 42 1.71 -14.05 13.11
C LYS A 42 2.20 -15.25 12.28
N GLN A 43 1.78 -16.45 12.64
CA GLN A 43 2.13 -17.67 11.90
C GLN A 43 1.67 -17.63 10.44
N GLU A 44 0.48 -17.10 10.18
CA GLU A 44 -0.02 -16.95 8.80
C GLU A 44 0.77 -15.90 8.02
N LEU A 45 1.16 -14.79 8.64
CA LEU A 45 2.02 -13.79 8.00
C LEU A 45 3.40 -14.37 7.68
N ASP A 46 4.03 -15.09 8.61
CA ASP A 46 5.31 -15.75 8.40
C ASP A 46 5.23 -16.77 7.24
N ARG A 47 4.16 -17.56 7.19
CA ARG A 47 3.91 -18.52 6.11
C ARG A 47 3.78 -17.84 4.75
N ARG A 48 3.04 -16.72 4.68
CA ARG A 48 2.87 -15.96 3.43
C ARG A 48 4.15 -15.28 2.98
N LEU A 49 4.92 -14.73 3.92
CA LEU A 49 6.20 -14.10 3.63
C LEU A 49 7.20 -15.12 3.07
N ALA A 50 7.31 -16.29 3.72
CA ALA A 50 8.13 -17.37 3.22
C ALA A 50 7.67 -17.86 1.85
N SER A 51 6.34 -17.96 1.62
CA SER A 51 5.81 -18.28 0.29
C SER A 51 6.20 -17.23 -0.75
N TYR A 52 6.09 -15.94 -0.42
CA TYR A 52 6.42 -14.84 -1.31
C TYR A 52 7.91 -14.82 -1.70
N GLN A 53 8.80 -15.04 -0.73
CA GLN A 53 10.25 -15.11 -0.98
C GLN A 53 10.66 -16.28 -1.87
N ASN A 54 9.84 -17.34 -1.91
CA ASN A 54 10.08 -18.54 -2.72
C ASN A 54 9.24 -18.57 -4.01
N ILE A 55 8.47 -17.52 -4.30
CA ILE A 55 7.74 -17.42 -5.57
C ILE A 55 8.75 -17.07 -6.67
N GLU A 56 8.94 -18.00 -7.60
CA GLU A 56 9.62 -17.76 -8.89
C GLU A 56 8.74 -16.97 -9.88
N ASN A 57 7.45 -16.85 -9.58
CA ASN A 57 6.48 -16.17 -10.44
C ASN A 57 6.41 -14.68 -10.08
N GLU A 58 7.39 -13.93 -10.58
CA GLU A 58 7.38 -12.48 -10.56
C GLU A 58 6.05 -11.98 -11.13
N GLY A 59 5.31 -11.21 -10.32
CA GLY A 59 4.13 -10.52 -10.82
C GLY A 59 4.46 -9.75 -12.10
N GLU A 60 3.52 -9.69 -13.04
CA GLU A 60 3.77 -8.98 -14.29
C GLU A 60 3.91 -7.48 -14.03
N SER A 61 4.78 -6.81 -14.79
CA SER A 61 4.97 -5.36 -14.65
C SER A 61 3.63 -4.62 -14.85
N TRP A 62 3.49 -3.47 -14.20
CA TRP A 62 2.28 -2.68 -14.30
C TRP A 62 1.94 -2.33 -15.76
N GLU A 63 2.93 -2.11 -16.61
CA GLU A 63 2.76 -1.85 -18.04
C GLU A 63 2.16 -3.05 -18.79
N VAL A 64 2.52 -4.29 -18.41
CA VAL A 64 1.93 -5.50 -19.02
C VAL A 64 0.48 -5.67 -18.54
N VAL A 65 0.24 -5.53 -17.24
CA VAL A 65 -1.11 -5.60 -16.66
C VAL A 65 -2.02 -4.52 -17.24
N LYS A 66 -1.55 -3.28 -17.29
CA LYS A 66 -2.27 -2.13 -17.86
C LYS A 66 -2.60 -2.36 -19.34
N ARG A 67 -1.66 -2.88 -20.14
CA ARG A 67 -1.92 -3.21 -21.55
C ARG A 67 -3.02 -4.26 -21.71
N ARG A 68 -3.05 -5.29 -20.87
CA ARG A 68 -4.09 -6.32 -20.88
C ARG A 68 -5.46 -5.73 -20.55
N ILE A 69 -5.57 -4.98 -19.44
CA ILE A 69 -6.84 -4.38 -19.01
C ILE A 69 -7.38 -3.37 -20.03
N ILE A 70 -6.52 -2.56 -20.65
CA ILE A 70 -6.95 -1.55 -21.64
C ILE A 70 -7.23 -2.16 -23.02
N LYS A 71 -6.59 -3.28 -23.38
CA LYS A 71 -6.85 -3.95 -24.68
C LYS A 71 -8.18 -4.70 -24.71
N ASP A 72 -8.73 -5.10 -23.57
CA ASP A 72 -9.99 -5.85 -23.52
C ASP A 72 -11.24 -4.96 -23.71
N ASP A 73 -11.06 -3.67 -24.04
CA ASP A 73 -12.14 -2.67 -24.25
C ASP A 73 -12.27 -2.14 -25.70
N ILE A 74 -11.74 -2.82 -26.74
CA ILE A 74 -12.02 -2.50 -28.16
C ILE A 74 -12.25 -3.75 -29.02
#